data_AF-M3FYR0-F1
#
_entry.id   AF-M3FYR0-F1
#
_cell.length_a   1.000
_cell.length_b   1.000
_cell.length_c   1.000
_cell.angle_alpha   90.00
_cell.angle_beta   90.00
_cell.angle_gamma   90.00
#
_symmetry.space_group_name_H-M   'P 1'
#
loop_
_entity.id
_entity.type
_entity.pdbx_description
1 polymer ?
#
loop_
_entity_poly.entity_id
_entity_poly.type
_entity_poly.pdbx_seq_one_letter_code
_entity_poly.pdbx_strand_id
1 'polypeptide(L)'
;MSARIDYSENFLKLEYLKVFTLDGLINGKDILVNVGGGDPEKMEYSAVVQIKDIDLKQLLPPKRRSKIDDGKIKADLNVSGRNLADPIPNVNLFFSVFQIGQDFAKSAVNIFTPSNVFTDFIYNSYAVDKIEVELSKGLVYAVIGFKRSVLNTIINLENSQISQQRMPLANFLKRARSEVDTYR
;
A
#
# COMPACT_ATOMS: atom_id res chain seq x y z
N MET A 1 4.42 9.10 -20.90
CA MET A 1 5.12 7.96 -20.24
C MET A 1 6.55 7.93 -20.75
N SER A 2 7.52 7.65 -19.89
CA SER A 2 8.94 7.48 -20.30
C SER A 2 9.57 6.31 -19.54
N ALA A 3 10.38 5.52 -20.23
CA ALA A 3 11.03 4.33 -19.70
C ALA A 3 12.40 4.11 -20.39
N ARG A 4 13.38 3.54 -19.67
CA ARG A 4 14.63 3.03 -20.25
C ARG A 4 14.81 1.56 -19.89
N ILE A 5 14.86 0.71 -20.90
CA ILE A 5 14.89 -0.75 -20.78
C ILE A 5 16.19 -1.28 -21.36
N ASP A 6 16.93 -2.06 -20.57
CA ASP A 6 18.10 -2.81 -21.01
C ASP A 6 17.81 -4.32 -20.88
N TYR A 7 18.15 -5.09 -21.91
CA TYR A 7 17.98 -6.55 -21.95
C TYR A 7 19.34 -7.23 -22.06
N SER A 8 19.58 -8.26 -21.23
CA SER A 8 20.83 -9.04 -21.24
C SER A 8 20.54 -10.48 -20.82
N GLU A 9 20.71 -11.43 -21.77
CA GLU A 9 20.66 -12.90 -21.71
C GLU A 9 19.53 -13.57 -20.90
N ASN A 10 19.17 -13.11 -19.71
CA ASN A 10 18.03 -13.55 -18.91
C ASN A 10 17.43 -12.44 -18.03
N PHE A 11 17.92 -11.21 -18.13
CA PHE A 11 17.46 -10.08 -17.32
C PHE A 11 16.76 -9.05 -18.19
N LEU A 12 15.59 -8.64 -17.73
CA LEU A 12 14.95 -7.39 -18.11
C LEU A 12 15.24 -6.39 -16.99
N LYS A 13 15.91 -5.30 -17.34
CA LYS A 13 16.20 -4.18 -16.44
C LYS A 13 15.46 -2.94 -16.94
N LEU A 14 14.68 -2.34 -16.06
CA LEU A 14 14.02 -1.07 -16.29
C LEU A 14 14.56 -0.09 -15.25
N GLU A 15 15.56 0.69 -15.65
CA GLU A 15 16.30 1.60 -14.76
C GLU A 15 15.37 2.65 -14.14
N TYR A 16 14.47 3.19 -14.96
CA TYR A 16 13.46 4.12 -14.51
C TYR A 16 12.17 3.97 -15.31
N LEU A 17 11.06 4.18 -14.61
CA LEU A 17 9.72 4.30 -15.16
C LEU A 17 9.08 5.57 -14.60
N LYS A 18 8.48 6.39 -15.47
CA LYS A 18 7.74 7.58 -15.04
C LYS A 18 6.35 7.61 -15.68
N VAL A 19 5.32 7.58 -14.83
CA VAL A 19 3.91 7.56 -15.23
C VAL A 19 3.17 8.70 -14.54
N PHE A 20 2.50 9.54 -15.33
CA PHE A 20 1.58 10.56 -14.81
C PHE A 20 0.17 9.98 -14.84
N THR A 21 -0.49 9.96 -13.69
CA THR A 21 -1.83 9.42 -13.54
C THR A 21 -2.48 9.98 -12.29
N LEU A 22 -3.81 10.09 -12.28
CA LEU A 22 -4.59 10.53 -11.11
C LEU A 22 -4.08 11.86 -10.51
N ASP A 23 -3.75 12.85 -11.35
CA ASP A 23 -3.11 14.14 -11.01
C ASP A 23 -1.76 14.03 -10.27
N GLY A 24 -1.19 12.84 -10.20
CA GLY A 24 0.06 12.55 -9.54
C GLY A 24 1.09 11.90 -10.46
N LEU A 25 2.11 11.36 -9.81
CA LEU A 25 3.25 10.74 -10.46
C LEU A 25 3.62 9.43 -9.78
N ILE A 26 3.80 8.39 -10.60
CA ILE A 26 4.39 7.12 -10.19
C ILE A 26 5.79 7.04 -10.81
N ASN A 27 6.79 6.83 -9.96
CA ASN A 27 8.16 6.56 -10.38
C ASN A 27 8.54 5.13 -10.02
N GLY A 28 8.91 4.33 -11.01
CA GLY A 28 9.61 3.05 -10.79
C GLY A 28 11.12 3.25 -10.92
N LYS A 29 11.89 2.57 -10.08
CA LYS A 29 13.35 2.49 -10.16
C LYS A 29 13.80 1.07 -9.89
N ASP A 30 14.96 0.72 -10.43
CA ASP A 30 15.62 -0.56 -10.15
C ASP A 30 14.69 -1.76 -10.36
N ILE A 31 13.86 -1.70 -11.40
CA ILE A 31 12.93 -2.76 -11.75
C ILE A 31 13.72 -3.84 -12.49
N LEU A 32 13.82 -5.01 -11.89
CA LEU A 32 14.58 -6.15 -12.39
C LEU A 32 13.64 -7.34 -12.51
N VAL A 33 13.73 -8.04 -13.63
CA VAL A 33 13.12 -9.35 -13.81
C VAL A 33 14.16 -10.29 -14.40
N ASN A 34 14.54 -11.32 -13.65
CA ASN A 34 15.27 -12.47 -14.15
C ASN A 34 14.25 -13.48 -14.67
N VAL A 35 14.26 -13.75 -15.97
CA VAL A 35 13.33 -14.70 -16.60
C VAL A 35 13.76 -16.15 -16.45
N GLY A 36 14.95 -16.44 -15.91
CA GLY A 36 15.38 -17.80 -15.58
C GLY A 36 15.33 -18.78 -16.75
N GLY A 37 15.52 -18.33 -17.99
CA GLY A 37 15.33 -19.14 -19.19
C GLY A 37 13.90 -19.66 -19.42
N GLY A 38 12.89 -19.04 -18.79
CA GLY A 38 11.48 -19.44 -18.86
C GLY A 38 11.05 -20.40 -17.75
N ASP A 39 11.95 -20.79 -16.84
CA ASP A 39 11.66 -21.67 -15.71
C ASP A 39 11.18 -20.87 -14.48
N PRO A 40 9.89 -20.97 -14.07
CA PRO A 40 9.35 -20.20 -12.96
C PRO A 40 10.08 -20.40 -11.63
N GLU A 41 10.66 -21.57 -11.37
CA GLU A 41 11.41 -21.83 -10.14
C GLU A 41 12.69 -21.01 -10.03
N LYS A 42 13.25 -20.60 -11.18
CA LYS A 42 14.48 -19.81 -11.30
C LYS A 42 14.23 -18.33 -11.56
N MET A 43 12.97 -17.93 -11.71
CA MET A 43 12.62 -16.53 -11.95
C MET A 43 12.74 -15.71 -10.66
N GLU A 44 13.19 -14.47 -10.81
CA GLU A 44 13.33 -13.51 -9.73
C GLU A 44 12.88 -12.13 -10.20
N TYR A 45 12.38 -11.31 -9.29
CA TYR A 45 12.01 -9.95 -9.59
C TYR A 45 12.23 -9.03 -8.40
N SER A 46 12.48 -7.76 -8.69
CA SER A 46 12.46 -6.68 -7.72
C SER A 46 11.95 -5.41 -8.37
N ALA A 47 11.25 -4.58 -7.60
CA ALA A 47 10.82 -3.27 -8.04
C ALA A 47 10.73 -2.30 -6.85
N VAL A 48 11.25 -1.09 -7.06
CA VAL A 48 11.05 0.04 -6.17
C VAL A 48 10.11 1.03 -6.87
N VAL A 49 8.99 1.34 -6.24
CA VAL A 49 7.95 2.21 -6.78
C VAL A 49 7.64 3.31 -5.77
N GLN A 50 7.65 4.54 -6.23
CA GLN A 50 7.32 5.72 -5.45
C GLN A 50 6.11 6.42 -6.06
N ILE A 51 5.09 6.63 -5.23
CA ILE A 51 3.84 7.31 -5.54
C ILE A 51 3.90 8.72 -4.94
N LYS A 52 3.75 9.73 -5.80
CA LYS A 52 3.75 11.15 -5.41
C LYS A 52 2.45 11.80 -5.82
N ASP A 53 1.73 12.31 -4.82
CA ASP A 53 0.59 13.22 -4.99
C ASP A 53 -0.52 12.64 -5.90
N ILE A 54 -0.74 11.33 -5.85
CA ILE A 54 -1.90 10.73 -6.52
C ILE A 54 -3.17 11.13 -5.79
N ASP A 55 -4.22 11.49 -6.53
CA ASP A 55 -5.53 11.79 -6.00
C ASP A 55 -6.51 10.64 -6.26
N LEU A 56 -6.75 9.84 -5.22
CA LEU A 56 -7.66 8.69 -5.28
C LEU A 56 -9.11 9.08 -5.58
N LYS A 57 -9.52 10.33 -5.34
CA LYS A 57 -10.90 10.76 -5.65
C LYS A 57 -11.21 10.59 -7.12
N GLN A 58 -10.20 10.62 -7.99
CA GLN A 58 -10.38 10.41 -9.43
C GLN A 58 -10.88 9.01 -9.78
N LEU A 59 -10.63 8.01 -8.93
CA LEU A 59 -11.12 6.64 -9.12
C LEU A 59 -12.62 6.51 -8.83
N LEU A 60 -13.23 7.49 -8.16
CA LEU A 60 -14.64 7.45 -7.78
C LEU A 60 -15.56 8.00 -8.88
N PRO A 61 -16.85 7.60 -8.93
CA PRO A 61 -17.84 8.23 -9.79
C PRO A 61 -18.02 9.72 -9.48
N PRO A 62 -18.35 10.59 -10.47
CA PRO A 62 -18.44 12.04 -10.29
C PRO A 62 -19.27 12.49 -9.08
N LYS A 63 -20.41 11.83 -8.82
CA LYS A 63 -21.31 12.14 -7.69
C LYS A 63 -20.69 11.92 -6.30
N ARG A 64 -19.69 11.03 -6.20
CA ARG A 64 -18.96 10.78 -4.95
C ARG A 64 -17.69 11.63 -4.85
N ARG A 65 -17.07 12.01 -5.99
CA ARG A 65 -15.87 12.87 -6.01
C ARG A 65 -16.08 14.19 -5.26
N SER A 66 -17.26 14.81 -5.41
CA SER A 66 -17.59 16.08 -4.76
C SER A 66 -17.81 15.99 -3.25
N LYS A 67 -17.78 14.78 -2.68
CA LYS A 67 -17.91 14.51 -1.24
C LYS A 67 -16.59 14.16 -0.57
N ILE A 68 -15.50 14.15 -1.34
CA ILE A 68 -14.15 13.83 -0.86
C ILE A 68 -13.36 15.12 -0.90
N ASP A 69 -12.96 15.60 0.27
CA ASP A 69 -12.24 16.87 0.42
C ASP A 69 -10.74 16.67 0.16
N ASP A 70 -10.18 15.55 0.63
CA ASP A 70 -8.78 15.20 0.41
C ASP A 70 -8.62 13.73 0.00
N GLY A 71 -8.22 13.51 -1.26
CA GLY A 71 -7.93 12.20 -1.82
C GLY A 71 -6.45 11.90 -2.01
N LYS A 72 -5.56 12.77 -1.53
CA LYS A 72 -4.13 12.68 -1.86
C LYS A 72 -3.45 11.52 -1.15
N ILE A 73 -2.56 10.85 -1.88
CA ILE A 73 -1.69 9.79 -1.36
C ILE A 73 -0.25 10.01 -1.78
N LYS A 74 0.66 9.79 -0.84
CA LYS A 74 2.08 9.56 -1.09
C LYS A 74 2.52 8.29 -0.40
N ALA A 75 3.20 7.45 -1.16
CA ALA A 75 3.63 6.15 -0.67
C ALA A 75 4.87 5.64 -1.39
N ASP A 76 5.62 4.78 -0.72
CA ASP A 76 6.70 4.00 -1.30
C ASP A 76 6.34 2.51 -1.23
N LEU A 77 6.69 1.75 -2.26
CA LEU A 77 6.46 0.33 -2.41
C LEU A 77 7.77 -0.32 -2.86
N ASN A 78 8.24 -1.28 -2.08
CA ASN A 78 9.29 -2.20 -2.47
C ASN A 78 8.69 -3.58 -2.58
N VAL A 79 8.92 -4.25 -3.70
CA VAL A 79 8.51 -5.64 -3.87
C VAL A 79 9.68 -6.43 -4.42
N SER A 80 9.87 -7.64 -3.90
CA SER A 80 10.82 -8.59 -4.44
C SER A 80 10.25 -9.99 -4.34
N GLY A 81 10.70 -10.87 -5.21
CA GLY A 81 10.39 -12.27 -5.09
C GLY A 81 11.30 -13.14 -5.93
N ARG A 82 11.25 -14.42 -5.63
CA ARG A 82 11.96 -15.48 -6.34
C ARG A 82 11.03 -16.68 -6.46
N ASN A 83 11.38 -17.69 -7.27
CA ASN A 83 10.59 -18.92 -7.40
C ASN A 83 9.09 -18.63 -7.60
N LEU A 84 8.73 -18.23 -8.82
CA LEU A 84 7.36 -17.94 -9.21
C LEU A 84 6.47 -19.19 -9.29
N ALA A 85 7.02 -20.40 -9.17
CA ALA A 85 6.22 -21.63 -9.06
C ALA A 85 5.47 -21.70 -7.72
N ASP A 86 6.00 -21.09 -6.66
CA ASP A 86 5.36 -20.97 -5.36
C ASP A 86 5.46 -19.53 -4.82
N PRO A 87 4.66 -18.59 -5.35
CA PRO A 87 4.89 -17.16 -5.12
C PRO A 87 4.50 -16.70 -3.70
N ILE A 88 3.57 -17.38 -3.03
CA ILE A 88 3.03 -16.95 -1.72
C ILE A 88 4.12 -16.87 -0.64
N PRO A 89 4.94 -17.91 -0.41
CA PRO A 89 6.03 -17.83 0.56
C PRO A 89 7.25 -17.05 0.03
N ASN A 90 7.37 -16.87 -1.28
CA ASN A 90 8.57 -16.31 -1.91
C ASN A 90 8.44 -14.85 -2.38
N VAL A 91 7.32 -14.18 -2.11
CA VAL A 91 7.17 -12.73 -2.27
C VAL A 91 7.44 -12.00 -0.96
N ASN A 92 8.21 -10.92 -1.06
CA ASN A 92 8.35 -9.91 -0.02
C ASN A 92 7.85 -8.58 -0.55
N LEU A 93 7.06 -7.88 0.26
CA LEU A 93 6.57 -6.55 -0.09
C LEU A 93 6.66 -5.66 1.15
N PHE A 94 7.16 -4.44 0.96
CA PHE A 94 7.09 -3.38 1.95
C PHE A 94 6.38 -2.19 1.32
N PHE A 95 5.32 -1.72 1.95
CA PHE A 95 4.52 -0.58 1.50
C PHE A 95 4.40 0.42 2.64
N SER A 96 4.74 1.68 2.37
CA SER A 96 4.70 2.75 3.36
C SER A 96 3.93 3.93 2.81
N VAL A 97 2.79 4.25 3.43
CA VAL A 97 2.02 5.47 3.18
C VAL A 97 2.41 6.49 4.23
N PHE A 98 2.90 7.64 3.79
CA PHE A 98 3.32 8.74 4.68
C PHE A 98 2.51 10.02 4.45
N GLN A 99 1.57 9.98 3.51
CA GLN A 99 0.49 10.96 3.39
C GLN A 99 -0.73 10.24 2.82
N ILE A 100 -1.87 10.36 3.50
CA ILE A 100 -3.16 9.87 3.05
C ILE A 100 -4.25 10.86 3.45
N GLY A 101 -5.12 11.22 2.51
CA GLY A 101 -6.27 12.06 2.78
C GLY A 101 -7.23 11.41 3.79
N GLN A 102 -7.82 12.23 4.66
CA GLN A 102 -8.60 11.76 5.81
C GLN A 102 -9.77 10.83 5.40
N ASP A 103 -10.42 11.11 4.27
CA ASP A 103 -11.53 10.32 3.76
C ASP A 103 -11.12 8.88 3.39
N PHE A 104 -9.89 8.68 2.90
CA PHE A 104 -9.36 7.36 2.55
C PHE A 104 -8.63 6.68 3.71
N ALA A 105 -8.12 7.46 4.67
CA ALA A 105 -7.45 6.95 5.86
C ALA A 105 -8.35 5.99 6.65
N LYS A 106 -9.66 6.31 6.76
CA LYS A 106 -10.65 5.45 7.44
C LYS A 106 -10.71 4.04 6.84
N SER A 107 -10.83 3.95 5.53
CA SER A 107 -10.87 2.65 4.86
C SER A 107 -9.56 1.90 4.93
N ALA A 108 -8.42 2.59 4.87
CA ALA A 108 -7.14 1.94 5.00
C ALA A 108 -6.99 1.25 6.36
N VAL A 109 -7.43 1.89 7.45
CA VAL A 109 -7.39 1.30 8.81
C VAL A 109 -8.32 0.08 8.93
N ASN A 110 -9.56 0.15 8.40
CA ASN A 110 -10.52 -0.96 8.43
C ASN A 110 -9.99 -2.27 7.82
N ILE A 111 -9.07 -2.20 6.85
CA ILE A 111 -8.46 -3.40 6.26
C ILE A 111 -7.70 -4.20 7.34
N PHE A 112 -7.03 -3.50 8.25
CA PHE A 112 -6.13 -4.10 9.25
C PHE A 112 -6.82 -4.33 10.60
N THR A 113 -7.81 -3.52 10.96
CA THR A 113 -8.50 -3.61 12.26
C THR A 113 -9.95 -4.09 12.10
N PRO A 114 -10.44 -5.00 12.96
CA PRO A 114 -11.87 -5.31 13.01
C PRO A 114 -12.68 -4.05 13.33
N SER A 115 -13.75 -3.78 12.56
CA SER A 115 -14.64 -2.65 12.79
C SER A 115 -15.32 -2.77 14.16
N ASN A 116 -15.01 -1.84 15.06
CA ASN A 116 -15.58 -1.75 16.40
C ASN A 116 -15.69 -0.29 16.88
N VAL A 117 -16.34 -0.06 18.01
CA VAL A 117 -16.52 1.28 18.61
C VAL A 117 -15.18 2.00 18.83
N PHE A 118 -14.10 1.26 19.05
CA PHE A 118 -12.75 1.80 19.23
C PHE A 118 -12.18 2.39 17.92
N THR A 119 -12.39 1.73 16.77
CA THR A 119 -12.00 2.27 15.45
C THR A 119 -12.75 3.56 15.12
N ASP A 120 -14.06 3.63 15.39
CA ASP A 120 -14.86 4.86 15.17
C ASP A 120 -14.38 6.04 16.03
N PHE A 121 -13.96 5.77 17.28
CA PHE A 121 -13.38 6.79 18.14
C PHE A 121 -12.02 7.29 17.62
N ILE A 122 -11.17 6.39 17.12
CA ILE A 122 -9.87 6.75 16.54
C ILE A 122 -10.06 7.64 15.31
N TYR A 123 -11.01 7.33 14.42
CA TYR A 123 -11.29 8.15 13.25
C TYR A 123 -11.71 9.58 13.59
N ASN A 124 -12.50 9.73 14.65
CA ASN A 124 -12.98 11.04 15.08
C ASN A 124 -11.92 11.83 15.87
N SER A 125 -10.93 11.15 16.45
CA SER A 125 -10.00 11.75 17.42
C SER A 125 -8.55 11.83 16.92
N TYR A 126 -8.18 11.12 15.86
CA TYR A 126 -6.80 11.01 15.39
C TYR A 126 -6.72 11.02 13.86
N ALA A 127 -5.76 11.79 13.32
CA ALA A 127 -5.41 11.71 11.91
C ALA A 127 -4.35 10.62 11.69
N VAL A 128 -4.51 9.79 10.66
CA VAL A 128 -3.47 8.82 10.28
C VAL A 128 -2.22 9.57 9.82
N ASP A 129 -1.08 9.26 10.45
CA ASP A 129 0.23 9.82 10.08
C ASP A 129 0.92 8.94 9.05
N LYS A 130 1.00 7.64 9.36
CA LYS A 130 1.76 6.67 8.61
C LYS A 130 1.07 5.31 8.62
N ILE A 131 1.11 4.60 7.51
CA ILE A 131 0.74 3.19 7.43
C ILE A 131 1.92 2.44 6.84
N GLU A 132 2.43 1.47 7.57
CA GLU A 132 3.46 0.54 7.07
C GLU A 132 2.87 -0.85 6.99
N VAL A 133 3.09 -1.51 5.87
CA VAL A 133 2.65 -2.87 5.60
C VAL A 133 3.83 -3.67 5.11
N GLU A 134 4.08 -4.81 5.73
CA GLU A 134 5.09 -5.76 5.31
C GLU A 134 4.41 -7.10 5.00
N LEU A 135 4.72 -7.67 3.85
CA LEU A 135 4.42 -9.05 3.48
C LEU A 135 5.73 -9.82 3.46
N SER A 136 5.80 -10.86 4.27
CA SER A 136 6.90 -11.82 4.22
C SER A 136 6.37 -13.22 4.49
N LYS A 137 6.83 -14.21 3.71
CA LYS A 137 6.47 -15.63 3.89
C LYS A 137 4.96 -15.87 3.94
N GLY A 138 4.19 -15.16 3.10
CA GLY A 138 2.72 -15.26 3.05
C GLY A 138 1.97 -14.63 4.24
N LEU A 139 2.68 -13.91 5.12
CA LEU A 139 2.13 -13.22 6.27
C LEU A 139 2.23 -11.71 6.10
N VAL A 140 1.13 -11.02 6.40
CA VAL A 140 1.01 -9.57 6.37
C VAL A 140 1.10 -9.03 7.80
N TYR A 141 1.94 -8.02 7.97
CA TYR A 141 2.18 -7.25 9.18
C TYR A 141 1.84 -5.81 8.87
N ALA A 142 1.20 -5.10 9.79
CA ALA A 142 0.88 -3.70 9.59
C ALA A 142 1.10 -2.88 10.86
N VAL A 143 1.63 -1.68 10.69
CA VAL A 143 1.77 -0.67 11.74
C VAL A 143 1.12 0.60 11.24
N ILE A 144 0.17 1.12 12.00
CA ILE A 144 -0.54 2.36 11.69
C ILE A 144 -0.19 3.36 12.78
N GLY A 145 0.53 4.41 12.41
CA GLY A 145 0.85 5.53 13.28
C GLY A 145 -0.18 6.65 13.14
N PHE A 146 -0.52 7.28 14.26
CA PHE A 146 -1.50 8.35 14.32
C PHE A 146 -0.88 9.65 14.83
N LYS A 147 -1.22 10.78 14.21
CA LYS A 147 -0.94 12.11 14.77
C LYS A 147 -1.87 12.34 15.94
N ARG A 148 -1.32 12.67 17.11
CA ARG A 148 -2.12 13.15 18.24
C ARG A 148 -2.88 14.40 17.81
N SER A 149 -4.21 14.35 17.81
CA SER A 149 -5.03 15.53 17.64
C SER A 149 -5.05 16.34 18.94
N VAL A 150 -5.27 17.64 18.82
CA VAL A 150 -5.37 18.61 19.93
C VAL A 150 -6.67 18.45 20.74
N LEU A 151 -7.53 17.48 20.37
CA LEU A 151 -8.79 17.17 21.06
C LEU A 151 -8.55 16.14 22.18
N ASN A 152 -8.30 16.68 23.38
CA ASN A 152 -8.24 16.13 24.74
C ASN A 152 -8.43 14.61 25.01
N THR A 153 -7.37 14.02 25.58
CA THR A 153 -7.30 13.52 26.98
C THR A 153 -8.32 12.50 27.47
N ILE A 154 -8.53 11.36 26.78
CA ILE A 154 -9.28 10.24 27.40
C ILE A 154 -8.61 8.87 27.19
N ILE A 155 -7.80 8.65 26.14
CA ILE A 155 -7.22 7.32 25.88
C ILE A 155 -5.74 7.43 25.49
N ASN A 156 -4.87 6.84 26.32
CA ASN A 156 -3.48 6.56 25.96
C ASN A 156 -3.46 5.41 24.96
N LEU A 157 -3.50 5.71 23.65
CA LEU A 157 -2.96 4.78 22.67
C LEU A 157 -1.48 4.57 23.02
N GLU A 158 -1.11 3.36 23.41
CA GLU A 158 0.28 3.02 23.72
C GLU A 158 1.14 3.36 22.50
N ASN A 159 2.02 4.36 22.64
CA ASN A 159 2.86 4.92 21.58
C ASN A 159 2.14 5.46 20.33
N SER A 160 0.86 5.81 20.39
CA SER A 160 0.11 6.41 19.27
C SER A 160 0.11 5.54 17.98
N GLN A 161 0.14 4.22 18.14
CA GLN A 161 0.19 3.26 17.04
C GLN A 161 -0.77 2.08 17.24
N ILE A 162 -1.21 1.48 16.13
CA ILE A 162 -1.89 0.18 16.10
C ILE A 162 -1.03 -0.79 15.30
N SER A 163 -0.71 -1.94 15.88
CA SER A 163 0.09 -2.97 15.22
C SER A 163 -0.71 -4.26 15.06
N GLN A 164 -0.90 -4.71 13.83
CA GLN A 164 -1.44 -6.04 13.51
C GLN A 164 -0.26 -6.99 13.26
N GLN A 165 -0.03 -7.90 14.20
CA GLN A 165 1.20 -8.69 14.22
C GLN A 165 1.22 -9.89 13.27
N ARG A 166 0.08 -10.34 12.75
CA ARG A 166 0.05 -11.44 11.76
C ARG A 166 -1.31 -11.56 11.11
N MET A 167 -1.38 -11.47 9.78
CA MET A 167 -2.56 -11.79 8.99
C MET A 167 -2.15 -12.63 7.77
N PRO A 168 -2.73 -13.82 7.54
CA PRO A 168 -2.48 -14.54 6.29
C PRO A 168 -2.84 -13.69 5.07
N LEU A 169 -2.02 -13.71 4.02
CA LEU A 169 -2.22 -12.89 2.80
C LEU A 169 -3.64 -13.06 2.22
N ALA A 170 -4.16 -14.28 2.18
CA ALA A 170 -5.51 -14.54 1.68
C ALA A 170 -6.61 -13.80 2.47
N ASN A 171 -6.48 -13.75 3.80
CA ASN A 171 -7.42 -13.04 4.66
C ASN A 171 -7.32 -11.53 4.48
N PHE A 172 -6.09 -11.02 4.33
CA PHE A 172 -5.84 -9.61 4.02
C PHE A 172 -6.50 -9.20 2.69
N LEU A 173 -6.25 -9.95 1.62
CA LEU A 173 -6.84 -9.69 0.30
C LEU A 173 -8.37 -9.74 0.34
N LYS A 174 -8.96 -10.68 1.09
CA LYS A 174 -10.41 -10.77 1.27
C LYS A 174 -10.98 -9.51 1.94
N ARG A 175 -10.32 -9.00 3.00
CA ARG A 175 -10.73 -7.77 3.69
C ARG A 175 -10.55 -6.54 2.80
N ALA A 176 -9.40 -6.40 2.15
CA ALA A 176 -9.11 -5.32 1.23
C ALA A 176 -10.15 -5.23 0.10
N ARG A 177 -10.53 -6.38 -0.48
CA ARG A 177 -11.59 -6.44 -1.49
C ARG A 177 -12.94 -6.00 -0.93
N SER A 178 -13.32 -6.48 0.25
CA SER A 178 -14.58 -6.10 0.91
C SER A 178 -14.68 -4.60 1.14
N GLU A 179 -13.59 -3.95 1.58
CA GLU A 179 -13.54 -2.50 1.77
C GLU A 179 -13.66 -1.75 0.44
N VAL A 180 -12.97 -2.19 -0.62
CA VAL A 180 -13.06 -1.55 -1.95
C VAL A 180 -14.47 -1.65 -2.54
N ASP A 181 -15.15 -2.77 -2.36
CA ASP A 181 -16.51 -2.97 -2.88
C ASP A 181 -17.54 -2.03 -2.21
N THR A 182 -17.26 -1.45 -1.04
CA THR A 182 -18.11 -0.40 -0.43
C THR A 182 -18.13 0.91 -1.24
N TYR A 183 -17.12 1.13 -2.09
CA TYR A 183 -16.97 2.34 -2.90
C TYR A 183 -17.53 2.23 -4.32
N ARG A 184 -17.90 1.01 -4.75
CA ARG A 184 -18.62 0.78 -6.01
C ARG A 184 -20.09 1.18 -5.89
#